data_AF-A0A3D1M9L3-F1
#
_entry.id   AF-A0A3D1M9L3-F1
#
_cell.length_a   1.000
_cell.length_b   1.000
_cell.length_c   1.000
_cell.angle_alpha   90.00
_cell.angle_beta   90.00
_cell.angle_gamma   90.00
#
_symmetry.space_group_name_H-M   'P 1'
#
loop_
_entity.id
_entity.type
_entity.pdbx_description
1 polymer ?
#
loop_
_entity_poly.entity_id
_entity_poly.type
_entity_poly.pdbx_seq_one_letter_code
_entity_poly.pdbx_strand_id
1 'polypeptide(L)'
;MRKRPLCGFCLLLVLLICLCRAAGIPVFGSPRLPSDWFSRLESGMNVRVTGTVTGRQLKQKSIQYILKNNSVLFGNRSVPVSKILFTSTSKDKLSVGTRLTVHGKLAFTESPGNPGQFDSRSYYACQGIYLTLWEYDRRILSEGRGLREYFTVLRENTVRRQSEIMSPESASVLSSMILGDRSLLDENTRLDFQLSGVIHILCISGLHITLLGVAAFRLCLLLLSRMRPRGARRLSAVLAGSLILWYGIYTGGSVATLRALLMFGVYLGALLLKRSYDT
;
A
#
# COMPACT_ATOMS: atom_id res chain seq x y z
N MET A 1 -9.64 -11.55 31.99
CA MET A 1 -8.50 -11.18 31.11
C MET A 1 -7.10 -11.57 31.63
N ARG A 2 -6.93 -12.10 32.86
CA ARG A 2 -5.62 -12.49 33.42
C ARG A 2 -4.78 -13.45 32.55
N LYS A 3 -5.42 -14.35 31.78
CA LYS A 3 -4.72 -15.32 30.90
C LYS A 3 -4.39 -14.78 29.49
N ARG A 4 -4.81 -13.55 29.15
CA ARG A 4 -4.64 -12.96 27.81
C ARG A 4 -4.21 -11.50 27.92
N PRO A 5 -3.02 -11.22 28.51
CA PRO A 5 -2.56 -9.85 28.78
C PRO A 5 -2.48 -9.01 27.49
N LEU A 6 -2.10 -9.62 26.36
CA LEU A 6 -2.05 -8.96 25.07
C LEU A 6 -3.41 -8.43 24.60
N CYS A 7 -4.49 -9.21 24.82
CA CYS A 7 -5.84 -8.79 24.44
C CYS A 7 -6.28 -7.57 25.26
N GLY A 8 -5.93 -7.54 26.55
CA GLY A 8 -6.20 -6.38 27.40
C GLY A 8 -5.42 -5.13 27.00
N PHE A 9 -4.14 -5.29 26.67
CA PHE A 9 -3.34 -4.20 26.12
C PHE A 9 -3.93 -3.64 24.83
N CYS A 10 -4.33 -4.52 23.89
CA CYS A 10 -4.96 -4.09 22.64
C CYS A 10 -6.29 -3.34 22.88
N LEU A 11 -7.14 -3.80 23.79
CA LEU A 11 -8.39 -3.12 24.13
C LEU A 11 -8.13 -1.74 24.76
N LEU A 12 -7.16 -1.64 25.67
CA LEU A 12 -6.76 -0.38 26.28
C LEU A 12 -6.20 0.61 25.25
N LEU A 13 -5.37 0.13 24.32
CA LEU A 13 -4.85 0.94 23.21
C LEU A 13 -5.99 1.48 22.33
N VAL A 14 -6.94 0.63 21.95
CA VAL A 14 -8.11 1.02 21.15
C VAL A 14 -8.94 2.07 21.89
N LEU A 15 -9.20 1.84 23.18
CA LEU A 15 -9.95 2.78 24.03
C LEU A 15 -9.25 4.14 24.11
N LEU A 16 -7.92 4.16 24.28
CA LEU A 16 -7.13 5.39 24.31
C LEU A 16 -7.20 6.14 22.98
N ILE A 17 -7.10 5.44 21.83
CA ILE A 17 -7.26 6.05 20.50
C ILE A 17 -8.67 6.64 20.34
N CYS A 18 -9.71 5.94 20.81
CA CYS A 18 -11.09 6.42 20.78
C CYS A 18 -11.28 7.68 21.64
N LEU A 19 -10.72 7.70 22.85
CA LEU A 19 -10.76 8.87 23.74
C LEU A 19 -10.02 10.08 23.15
N CYS A 20 -8.81 9.88 22.59
CA CYS A 20 -8.08 10.94 21.92
C CYS A 20 -8.87 11.52 20.74
N ARG A 21 -9.54 10.67 19.95
CA ARG A 21 -10.42 11.12 18.87
C ARG A 21 -11.65 11.88 19.38
N ALA A 22 -12.30 11.40 20.43
CA ALA A 22 -13.44 12.08 21.04
C ALA A 22 -13.06 13.47 21.61
N ALA A 23 -11.83 13.61 22.11
CA ALA A 23 -11.27 14.87 22.57
C ALA A 23 -10.74 15.78 21.44
N GLY A 24 -10.89 15.39 20.17
CA GLY A 24 -10.41 16.18 19.02
C GLY A 24 -8.88 16.22 18.88
N ILE A 25 -8.14 15.38 19.61
CA ILE A 25 -6.68 15.33 19.55
C ILE A 25 -6.25 14.60 18.28
N PRO A 26 -5.41 15.22 17.41
CA PRO A 26 -4.94 14.58 16.18
C PRO A 26 -4.01 13.40 16.49
N VAL A 27 -4.59 12.20 16.52
CA VAL A 27 -3.88 10.93 16.83
C VAL A 27 -2.72 10.66 15.87
N PHE A 28 -2.85 11.09 14.62
CA PHE A 28 -1.87 10.83 13.56
C PHE A 28 -1.01 12.04 13.21
N GLY A 29 -0.87 12.98 14.16
CA GLY A 29 -0.04 14.18 14.02
C GLY A 29 -0.66 15.26 13.13
N SER A 30 0.06 16.38 13.01
CA SER A 30 -0.30 17.53 12.18
C SER A 30 0.76 17.79 11.11
N PRO A 31 0.39 18.35 9.95
CA PRO A 31 1.36 18.73 8.94
C PRO A 31 2.23 19.89 9.47
N ARG A 32 3.55 19.78 9.28
CA ARG A 32 4.50 20.85 9.60
C ARG A 32 4.44 21.91 8.51
N LEU A 33 3.53 22.87 8.66
CA LEU A 33 3.29 23.94 7.69
C LEU A 33 3.32 25.31 8.40
N PRO A 34 3.64 26.40 7.69
CA PRO A 34 3.46 27.75 8.21
C PRO A 34 2.00 28.02 8.59
N SER A 35 1.75 28.75 9.68
CA SER A 35 0.41 29.11 10.17
C SER A 35 -0.47 29.74 9.08
N ASP A 36 0.13 30.63 8.27
CA ASP A 36 -0.56 31.42 7.25
C ASP A 36 -1.09 30.57 6.09
N TRP A 37 -0.62 29.33 5.96
CA TRP A 37 -1.03 28.40 4.92
C TRP A 37 -2.29 27.63 5.28
N PHE A 38 -2.63 27.48 6.57
CA PHE A 38 -3.78 26.67 6.99
C PHE A 38 -5.09 27.18 6.40
N SER A 39 -5.41 28.47 6.58
CA SER A 39 -6.63 29.09 6.03
C SER A 39 -6.67 29.03 4.50
N ARG A 40 -5.51 29.17 3.85
CA ARG A 40 -5.41 29.15 2.38
C ARG A 40 -5.55 27.73 1.80
N LEU A 41 -5.10 26.72 2.54
CA LEU A 41 -5.25 25.31 2.16
C LEU A 41 -6.68 24.81 2.36
N GLU A 42 -7.48 25.43 3.23
CA GLU A 42 -8.92 25.16 3.34
C GLU A 42 -9.69 25.62 2.10
N SER A 43 -9.41 26.82 1.59
CA SER A 43 -9.95 27.28 0.29
C SER A 43 -9.30 26.58 -0.93
N GLY A 44 -8.12 25.99 -0.69
CA GLY A 44 -7.21 25.45 -1.68
C GLY A 44 -6.37 26.54 -2.35
N MET A 45 -5.07 26.27 -2.45
CA MET A 45 -4.06 27.24 -2.88
C MET A 45 -3.40 26.76 -4.18
N ASN A 46 -3.21 27.69 -5.14
CA ASN A 46 -2.43 27.40 -6.34
C ASN A 46 -0.94 27.47 -6.03
N VAL A 47 -0.24 26.36 -6.25
CA VAL A 47 1.17 26.22 -5.90
C VAL A 47 1.93 25.48 -7.00
N ARG A 48 3.24 25.61 -6.94
CA ARG A 48 4.16 24.79 -7.72
C ARG A 48 4.83 23.79 -6.78
N VAL A 49 4.64 22.49 -7.03
CA VAL A 49 5.21 21.42 -6.22
C VAL A 49 6.26 20.69 -7.02
N THR A 50 7.51 20.68 -6.54
CA THR A 50 8.56 19.84 -7.12
C THR A 50 8.78 18.64 -6.21
N GLY A 51 8.72 17.42 -6.75
CA GLY A 51 8.87 16.19 -5.96
C GLY A 51 9.17 14.97 -6.81
N THR A 52 9.35 13.83 -6.15
CA THR A 52 9.65 12.55 -6.79
C THR A 52 8.52 11.55 -6.59
N VAL A 53 8.06 10.92 -7.68
CA VAL A 53 7.05 9.86 -7.65
C VAL A 53 7.62 8.62 -6.97
N THR A 54 6.93 8.11 -5.95
CA THR A 54 7.38 6.91 -5.21
C THR A 54 6.45 5.73 -5.32
N GLY A 55 5.24 5.94 -5.81
CA GLY A 55 4.25 4.92 -6.07
C GLY A 55 3.11 5.48 -6.92
N ARG A 56 2.45 4.60 -7.65
CA ARG A 56 1.29 4.87 -8.51
C ARG A 56 0.16 3.92 -8.15
N GLN A 57 -1.06 4.44 -8.09
CA GLN A 57 -2.30 3.68 -7.97
C GLN A 57 -3.25 4.11 -9.08
N LEU A 58 -3.67 3.14 -9.88
CA LEU A 58 -4.65 3.36 -10.95
C LEU A 58 -6.05 3.30 -10.34
N LYS A 59 -6.83 4.37 -10.52
CA LYS A 59 -8.27 4.38 -10.28
C LYS A 59 -9.00 4.41 -11.63
N GLN A 60 -10.30 4.13 -11.62
CA GLN A 60 -11.12 4.11 -12.84
C GLN A 60 -11.04 5.41 -13.66
N LYS A 61 -10.99 6.58 -13.02
CA LYS A 61 -11.02 7.91 -13.69
C LYS A 61 -9.77 8.76 -13.51
N SER A 62 -8.85 8.36 -12.64
CA SER A 62 -7.66 9.14 -12.31
C SER A 62 -6.52 8.24 -11.89
N ILE A 63 -5.31 8.78 -11.94
CA ILE A 63 -4.12 8.13 -11.44
C ILE A 63 -3.66 8.89 -10.21
N GLN A 64 -3.51 8.17 -9.11
CA GLN A 64 -2.99 8.72 -7.87
C GLN A 64 -1.52 8.35 -7.70
N TYR A 65 -0.72 9.34 -7.34
CA TYR A 65 0.71 9.22 -7.12
C TYR A 65 1.06 9.68 -5.72
N ILE A 66 2.08 9.08 -5.12
CA ILE A 66 2.65 9.55 -3.86
C ILE A 66 3.96 10.26 -4.18
N LEU A 67 3.98 11.58 -4.01
CA LEU A 67 5.18 12.39 -4.16
C LEU A 67 5.93 12.47 -2.83
N LYS A 68 7.25 12.29 -2.86
CA LYS A 68 8.16 12.48 -1.71
C LYS A 68 9.24 13.49 -2.01
N ASN A 69 9.88 13.97 -0.93
CA ASN A 69 10.93 14.99 -0.98
C ASN A 69 10.43 16.25 -1.69
N ASN A 70 9.25 16.70 -1.28
CA ASN A 70 8.54 17.74 -1.99
C ASN A 70 9.01 19.11 -1.53
N SER A 71 9.11 20.02 -2.47
CA SER A 71 9.28 21.45 -2.24
C SER A 71 8.06 22.16 -2.80
N VAL A 72 7.26 22.76 -1.92
CA VAL A 72 6.07 23.52 -2.31
C VAL A 72 6.47 24.99 -2.39
N LEU A 73 6.43 25.54 -3.60
CA LEU A 73 6.69 26.93 -3.89
C LEU A 73 5.37 27.69 -3.97
N PHE A 74 5.24 28.72 -3.14
CA PHE A 74 4.14 29.68 -3.16
C PHE A 74 4.70 31.10 -3.03
N GLY A 75 4.48 31.94 -4.05
CA GLY A 75 5.16 33.22 -4.19
C GLY A 75 6.69 33.03 -4.19
N ASN A 76 7.40 33.73 -3.28
CA ASN A 76 8.85 33.60 -3.08
C ASN A 76 9.26 32.62 -1.96
N ARG A 77 8.31 31.90 -1.35
CA ARG A 77 8.61 30.96 -0.25
C ARG A 77 8.56 29.52 -0.73
N SER A 78 9.59 28.76 -0.39
CA SER A 78 9.68 27.33 -0.63
C SER A 78 9.61 26.57 0.69
N VAL A 79 8.63 25.70 0.85
CA VAL A 79 8.41 24.92 2.08
C VAL A 79 8.59 23.43 1.79
N PRO A 80 9.45 22.72 2.53
CA PRO A 80 9.61 21.28 2.37
C PRO A 80 8.43 20.53 2.95
N VAL A 81 7.86 19.60 2.18
CA VAL A 81 6.76 18.72 2.60
C VAL A 81 7.14 17.27 2.36
N SER A 82 6.98 16.43 3.38
CA SER A 82 7.46 15.03 3.36
C SER A 82 6.74 14.20 2.30
N LYS A 83 5.41 14.20 2.28
CA LYS A 83 4.58 13.44 1.34
C LYS A 83 3.34 14.22 0.91
N ILE A 84 3.00 14.13 -0.36
CA ILE A 84 1.79 14.72 -0.96
C ILE A 84 1.11 13.67 -1.82
N LEU A 85 -0.21 13.57 -1.73
CA LEU A 85 -1.02 12.78 -2.63
C LEU A 85 -1.27 13.59 -3.91
N PHE A 86 -0.70 13.16 -5.03
CA PHE A 86 -0.88 13.82 -6.31
C PHE A 86 -1.92 13.06 -7.15
N THR A 87 -3.00 13.74 -7.57
CA THR A 87 -4.05 13.15 -8.40
C THR A 87 -4.00 13.79 -9.78
N SER A 88 -3.81 12.96 -10.81
CA SER A 88 -3.82 13.38 -12.21
C SER A 88 -4.94 12.66 -12.96
N THR A 89 -5.61 13.38 -13.86
CA THR A 89 -6.57 12.82 -14.83
C THR A 89 -5.94 12.54 -16.19
N SER A 90 -4.65 12.83 -16.35
CA SER A 90 -3.91 12.60 -17.58
C SER A 90 -3.79 11.11 -17.87
N LYS A 91 -3.85 10.76 -19.17
CA LYS A 91 -3.61 9.39 -19.64
C LYS A 91 -2.12 9.00 -19.58
N ASP A 92 -1.22 9.98 -19.57
CA ASP A 92 0.21 9.71 -19.56
C ASP A 92 0.67 9.26 -18.17
N LYS A 93 1.09 8.00 -18.11
CA LYS A 93 1.51 7.36 -16.87
C LYS A 93 2.93 7.78 -16.50
N LEU A 94 3.09 8.50 -15.38
CA LEU A 94 4.42 8.78 -14.81
C LEU A 94 5.06 7.54 -14.19
N SER A 95 6.32 7.26 -14.53
CA SER A 95 7.13 6.19 -13.94
C SER A 95 7.49 6.46 -12.48
N VAL A 96 7.63 5.39 -11.70
CA VAL A 96 8.12 5.45 -10.33
C VAL A 96 9.59 5.89 -10.34
N GLY A 97 9.90 6.90 -9.54
CA GLY A 97 11.20 7.57 -9.50
C GLY A 97 11.26 8.85 -10.34
N THR A 98 10.25 9.15 -11.15
CA THR A 98 10.22 10.37 -11.96
C THR A 98 10.20 11.58 -11.03
N ARG A 99 11.10 12.55 -11.30
CA ARG A 99 11.10 13.84 -10.63
C ARG A 99 10.40 14.84 -11.53
N LEU A 100 9.41 15.53 -10.99
CA LEU A 100 8.62 16.47 -11.75
C LEU A 100 8.28 17.70 -10.92
N THR A 101 7.88 18.74 -11.64
CA THR A 101 7.25 19.94 -11.09
C THR A 101 5.81 19.97 -11.56
N VAL A 102 4.86 20.06 -10.64
CA VAL A 102 3.42 20.12 -10.92
C VAL A 102 2.94 21.50 -10.50
N HIS A 103 2.24 22.19 -11.40
CA HIS A 103 1.44 23.35 -11.05
C HIS A 103 -0.01 22.90 -10.84
N GLY A 104 -0.61 23.31 -9.73
CA GLY A 104 -1.92 22.79 -9.37
C GLY A 104 -2.51 23.38 -8.10
N LYS A 105 -3.72 22.93 -7.79
CA LYS A 105 -4.40 23.24 -6.54
C LYS A 105 -3.93 22.29 -5.46
N LEU A 106 -3.44 22.83 -4.35
CA LEU A 106 -3.08 22.08 -3.15
C LEU A 106 -4.10 22.38 -2.05
N ALA A 107 -4.67 21.35 -1.44
CA ALA A 107 -5.56 21.48 -0.30
C ALA A 107 -5.31 20.35 0.71
N PHE A 108 -5.95 20.45 1.87
CA PHE A 108 -6.00 19.33 2.81
C PHE A 108 -6.71 18.13 2.18
N THR A 109 -6.26 16.92 2.56
CA THR A 109 -6.96 15.70 2.19
C THR A 109 -8.39 15.71 2.72
N GLU A 110 -9.34 15.42 1.84
CA GLU A 110 -10.77 15.47 2.12
C GLU A 110 -11.18 14.60 3.30
N SER A 111 -12.04 15.16 4.14
CA SER A 111 -12.69 14.46 5.25
C SER A 111 -13.89 13.66 4.73
N PRO A 112 -14.32 12.59 5.43
CA PRO A 112 -15.50 11.82 5.03
C PRO A 112 -16.73 12.74 4.95
N GLY A 113 -17.46 12.68 3.84
CA GLY A 113 -18.63 13.53 3.60
C GLY A 113 -19.89 13.04 4.30
N ASN A 114 -19.97 11.74 4.57
CA ASN A 114 -21.11 11.11 5.25
C ASN A 114 -20.67 10.33 6.49
N PRO A 115 -21.51 10.27 7.55
CA PRO A 115 -21.30 9.37 8.68
C PRO A 115 -21.17 7.91 8.22
N GLY A 116 -20.17 7.20 8.74
CA GLY A 116 -19.89 5.80 8.38
C GLY A 116 -19.11 5.60 7.07
N GLN A 117 -18.83 6.67 6.31
CA GLN A 117 -17.96 6.59 5.14
C GLN A 117 -16.49 6.36 5.54
N PHE A 118 -15.71 5.80 4.62
CA PHE A 118 -14.26 5.67 4.79
C PHE A 118 -13.60 7.03 5.05
N ASP A 119 -12.92 7.15 6.19
CA ASP A 119 -12.16 8.36 6.57
C ASP A 119 -10.80 8.39 5.86
N SER A 120 -10.80 8.93 4.64
CA SER A 120 -9.59 9.11 3.82
C SER A 120 -8.55 10.01 4.51
N ARG A 121 -8.98 11.08 5.16
CA ARG A 121 -8.09 12.02 5.87
C ARG A 121 -7.27 11.32 6.92
N SER A 122 -7.92 10.57 7.83
CA SER A 122 -7.20 9.85 8.87
C SER A 122 -6.33 8.73 8.30
N TYR A 123 -6.81 8.00 7.29
CA TYR A 123 -6.05 6.94 6.64
C TYR A 123 -4.72 7.46 6.05
N TYR A 124 -4.77 8.58 5.31
CA TYR A 124 -3.58 9.20 4.74
C TYR A 124 -2.70 9.86 5.80
N ALA A 125 -3.30 10.43 6.86
CA ALA A 125 -2.56 10.99 7.99
C ALA A 125 -1.70 9.93 8.71
N CYS A 126 -2.20 8.70 8.89
CA CYS A 126 -1.40 7.57 9.40
C CYS A 126 -0.16 7.28 8.54
N GLN A 127 -0.20 7.64 7.25
CA GLN A 127 0.89 7.48 6.31
C GLN A 127 1.78 8.74 6.22
N GLY A 128 1.48 9.79 7.00
CA GLY A 128 2.14 11.09 6.94
C GLY A 128 1.79 11.91 5.71
N ILE A 129 0.63 11.66 5.09
CA ILE A 129 0.10 12.41 3.95
C ILE A 129 -1.09 13.22 4.44
N TYR A 130 -1.00 14.55 4.36
CA TYR A 130 -2.07 15.45 4.82
C TYR A 130 -2.62 16.33 3.71
N LEU A 131 -1.94 16.37 2.56
CA LEU A 131 -2.20 17.28 1.46
C LEU A 131 -2.44 16.51 0.17
N THR A 132 -3.42 16.98 -0.60
CA THR A 132 -3.75 16.49 -1.93
C THR A 132 -3.49 17.59 -2.95
N LEU A 133 -2.83 17.23 -4.04
CA LEU A 133 -2.50 18.10 -5.17
C LEU A 133 -3.27 17.64 -6.41
N TRP A 134 -4.04 18.54 -7.02
CA TRP A 134 -4.71 18.33 -8.30
C TRP A 134 -4.00 19.10 -9.41
N GLU A 135 -3.74 18.42 -10.52
CA GLU A 135 -2.95 18.92 -11.64
C GLU A 135 -3.68 19.99 -12.47
N TYR A 136 -2.95 21.06 -12.83
CA TYR A 136 -3.26 21.92 -13.98
C TYR A 136 -2.26 21.67 -15.11
N ASP A 137 -0.98 21.73 -14.79
CA ASP A 137 0.10 21.38 -15.69
C ASP A 137 1.24 20.67 -14.94
N ARG A 138 2.14 20.04 -15.69
CA ARG A 138 3.36 19.45 -15.17
C ARG A 138 4.52 19.63 -16.11
N ARG A 139 5.72 19.66 -15.53
CA ARG A 139 7.00 19.57 -16.23
C ARG A 139 7.84 18.45 -15.62
N ILE A 140 8.21 17.48 -16.45
CA ILE A 140 9.10 16.40 -16.06
C ILE A 140 10.54 16.95 -16.01
N LEU A 141 11.23 16.73 -14.88
CA LEU A 141 12.62 17.13 -14.69
C LEU A 141 13.57 15.97 -14.98
N SER A 142 13.20 14.76 -14.57
CA SER A 142 13.96 13.55 -14.84
C SER A 142 13.06 12.32 -14.82
N GLU A 143 13.27 11.40 -15.76
CA GLU A 143 12.53 10.14 -15.79
C GLU A 143 12.94 9.18 -14.68
N GLY A 144 11.95 8.46 -14.16
CA GLY A 144 12.14 7.44 -13.14
C GLY A 144 12.65 6.15 -13.75
N ARG A 145 13.79 5.66 -13.25
CA ARG A 145 14.34 4.35 -13.62
C ARG A 145 14.82 3.66 -12.35
N GLY A 146 14.49 2.37 -12.19
CA GLY A 146 14.97 1.58 -11.06
C GLY A 146 14.16 0.32 -10.80
N LEU A 147 14.59 -0.47 -9.80
CA LEU A 147 13.96 -1.74 -9.46
C LEU A 147 12.47 -1.61 -9.13
N ARG A 148 12.07 -0.53 -8.46
CA ARG A 148 10.65 -0.29 -8.14
C ARG A 148 9.81 -0.07 -9.39
N GLU A 149 10.33 0.67 -10.37
CA GLU A 149 9.65 0.85 -11.65
C GLU A 149 9.62 -0.47 -12.42
N TYR A 150 10.72 -1.22 -12.44
CA TYR A 150 10.78 -2.54 -13.06
C TYR A 150 9.68 -3.48 -12.53
N PHE A 151 9.55 -3.62 -11.20
CA PHE A 151 8.48 -4.44 -10.62
C PHE A 151 7.08 -3.88 -10.90
N THR A 152 6.92 -2.56 -10.94
CA THR A 152 5.64 -1.92 -11.28
C THR A 152 5.23 -2.25 -12.71
N VAL A 153 6.15 -2.10 -13.66
CA VAL A 153 5.95 -2.42 -15.09
C VAL A 153 5.72 -3.92 -15.27
N LEU A 154 6.47 -4.78 -14.58
CA LEU A 154 6.29 -6.22 -14.64
C LEU A 154 4.88 -6.62 -14.19
N ARG A 155 4.40 -6.06 -13.07
CA ARG A 155 3.04 -6.29 -12.56
C ARG A 155 1.99 -5.82 -13.56
N GLU A 156 2.14 -4.61 -14.11
CA GLU A 156 1.20 -4.08 -15.12
C GLU A 156 1.18 -4.91 -16.40
N ASN A 157 2.31 -5.45 -16.83
CA ASN A 157 2.38 -6.36 -17.96
C ASN A 157 1.67 -7.69 -17.66
N THR A 158 1.76 -8.20 -16.44
CA THR A 158 1.01 -9.40 -16.04
C THR A 158 -0.49 -9.15 -16.03
N VAL A 159 -0.94 -8.01 -15.48
CA VAL A 159 -2.35 -7.60 -15.55
C VAL A 159 -2.82 -7.51 -17.00
N ARG A 160 -2.02 -6.90 -17.88
CA ARG A 160 -2.33 -6.78 -19.31
C ARG A 160 -2.47 -8.15 -19.99
N ARG A 161 -1.51 -9.05 -19.78
CA ARG A 161 -1.58 -10.41 -20.34
C ARG A 161 -2.77 -11.19 -19.81
N GLN A 162 -3.14 -11.01 -18.55
CA GLN A 162 -4.38 -11.58 -18.03
C GLN A 162 -5.58 -11.03 -18.81
N SER A 163 -5.71 -9.71 -18.97
CA SER A 163 -6.81 -9.14 -19.75
C SER A 163 -6.86 -9.57 -21.22
N GLU A 164 -5.74 -10.02 -21.80
CA GLU A 164 -5.68 -10.53 -23.18
C GLU A 164 -6.14 -11.99 -23.32
N ILE A 165 -6.03 -12.80 -22.27
CA ILE A 165 -6.25 -14.27 -22.32
C ILE A 165 -7.58 -14.70 -21.67
N MET A 166 -8.19 -13.84 -20.85
CA MET A 166 -9.42 -14.16 -20.10
C MET A 166 -10.45 -13.03 -20.19
N SER A 167 -11.70 -13.33 -19.80
CA SER A 167 -12.76 -12.32 -19.77
C SER A 167 -12.41 -11.16 -18.83
N PRO A 168 -12.93 -9.93 -19.08
CA PRO A 168 -12.64 -8.77 -18.24
C PRO A 168 -12.93 -9.00 -16.75
N GLU A 169 -14.05 -9.66 -16.43
CA GLU A 169 -14.43 -10.02 -15.07
C GLU A 169 -13.40 -10.97 -14.43
N SER A 170 -13.06 -12.07 -15.10
CA SER A 170 -12.08 -13.05 -14.61
C SER A 170 -10.70 -12.43 -14.41
N ALA A 171 -10.26 -11.60 -15.37
CA ALA A 171 -9.00 -10.87 -15.28
C ALA A 171 -8.97 -9.95 -14.08
N SER A 172 -10.05 -9.19 -13.85
CA SER A 172 -10.16 -8.24 -12.75
C SER A 172 -10.11 -8.92 -11.37
N VAL A 173 -10.82 -10.04 -11.22
CA VAL A 173 -10.85 -10.82 -9.98
C VAL A 173 -9.49 -11.47 -9.74
N LEU A 174 -8.91 -12.12 -10.75
CA LEU A 174 -7.61 -12.79 -10.62
C LEU A 174 -6.47 -11.81 -10.32
N SER A 175 -6.41 -10.68 -11.02
CA SER A 175 -5.45 -9.60 -10.77
C SER A 175 -5.60 -9.06 -9.34
N SER A 176 -6.84 -8.88 -8.87
CA SER A 176 -7.12 -8.42 -7.50
C SER A 176 -6.63 -9.42 -6.44
N MET A 177 -6.86 -10.72 -6.66
CA MET A 177 -6.48 -11.77 -5.71
C MET A 177 -4.97 -12.00 -5.67
N ILE A 178 -4.31 -12.13 -6.83
CA ILE A 178 -2.91 -12.57 -6.91
C ILE A 178 -1.94 -11.38 -6.88
N LEU A 179 -2.28 -10.28 -7.54
CA LEU A 179 -1.40 -9.11 -7.68
C LEU A 179 -1.79 -7.97 -6.73
N GLY A 180 -2.97 -8.06 -6.10
CA GLY A 180 -3.51 -6.98 -5.28
C GLY A 180 -3.95 -5.77 -6.12
N ASP A 181 -4.05 -5.92 -7.45
CA ASP A 181 -4.41 -4.84 -8.35
C ASP A 181 -5.92 -4.82 -8.59
N ARG A 182 -6.55 -3.75 -8.10
CA ARG A 182 -8.00 -3.56 -8.14
C ARG A 182 -8.42 -2.56 -9.22
N SER A 183 -7.50 -2.12 -10.07
CA SER A 183 -7.79 -1.06 -11.05
C SER A 183 -8.83 -1.47 -12.10
N LEU A 184 -8.95 -2.78 -12.36
CA LEU A 184 -9.87 -3.36 -13.34
C LEU A 184 -11.20 -3.84 -12.72
N LEU A 185 -11.35 -3.77 -11.41
CA LEU A 185 -12.53 -4.30 -10.74
C LEU A 185 -13.72 -3.36 -10.96
N ASP A 186 -14.80 -3.87 -11.56
CA ASP A 186 -16.04 -3.13 -11.73
C ASP A 186 -16.74 -2.92 -10.37
N GLU A 187 -17.51 -1.84 -10.26
CA GLU A 187 -18.20 -1.52 -9.02
C GLU A 187 -19.27 -2.56 -8.69
N ASN A 188 -19.96 -3.14 -9.69
CA ASN A 188 -20.95 -4.19 -9.45
C ASN A 188 -20.30 -5.45 -8.90
N THR A 189 -19.23 -5.94 -9.53
CA THR A 189 -18.47 -7.09 -9.01
C THR A 189 -17.97 -6.82 -7.60
N ARG A 190 -17.46 -5.61 -7.32
CA ARG A 190 -17.03 -5.24 -5.97
C ARG A 190 -18.18 -5.31 -4.97
N LEU A 191 -19.36 -4.83 -5.34
CA LEU A 191 -20.57 -4.88 -4.51
C LEU A 191 -21.02 -6.32 -4.27
N ASP A 192 -20.98 -7.21 -5.26
CA ASP A 192 -21.34 -8.62 -5.10
C ASP A 192 -20.44 -9.32 -4.08
N PHE A 193 -19.13 -9.10 -4.17
CA PHE A 193 -18.17 -9.61 -3.18
C PHE A 193 -18.36 -8.98 -1.79
N GLN A 194 -18.83 -7.74 -1.73
CA GLN A 194 -19.13 -7.05 -0.47
C GLN A 194 -20.41 -7.61 0.17
N LEU A 195 -21.48 -7.78 -0.59
CA LEU A 195 -22.76 -8.31 -0.13
C LEU A 195 -22.66 -9.77 0.31
N SER A 196 -21.81 -10.56 -0.36
CA SER A 196 -21.50 -11.94 0.04
C SER A 196 -20.53 -12.04 1.23
N GLY A 197 -19.98 -10.93 1.73
CA GLY A 197 -19.05 -10.90 2.88
C GLY A 197 -17.63 -11.40 2.58
N VAL A 198 -17.31 -11.73 1.31
CA VAL A 198 -16.01 -12.30 0.90
C VAL A 198 -15.08 -11.30 0.20
N ILE A 199 -15.37 -10.00 0.29
CA ILE A 199 -14.54 -8.91 -0.27
C ILE A 199 -13.07 -8.96 0.14
N HIS A 200 -12.76 -9.53 1.30
CA HIS A 200 -11.40 -9.69 1.81
C HIS A 200 -10.55 -10.66 0.98
N ILE A 201 -11.16 -11.51 0.14
CA ILE A 201 -10.45 -12.40 -0.79
C ILE A 201 -9.86 -11.60 -1.97
N LEU A 202 -10.47 -10.46 -2.33
CA LEU A 202 -9.98 -9.54 -3.38
C LEU A 202 -8.78 -8.68 -2.92
N CYS A 203 -8.13 -9.04 -1.81
CA CYS A 203 -6.78 -8.59 -1.48
C CYS A 203 -5.88 -9.78 -1.19
N ILE A 204 -4.59 -9.57 -1.44
CA ILE A 204 -3.52 -10.42 -0.90
C ILE A 204 -3.64 -10.43 0.61
N SER A 205 -4.10 -11.56 1.14
CA SER A 205 -4.30 -11.79 2.57
C SER A 205 -3.16 -12.62 3.16
N GLY A 206 -3.11 -12.71 4.49
CA GLY A 206 -2.18 -13.59 5.19
C GLY A 206 -2.33 -15.06 4.80
N LEU A 207 -3.55 -15.47 4.41
CA LEU A 207 -3.81 -16.83 3.92
C LEU A 207 -3.05 -17.12 2.62
N HIS A 208 -3.12 -16.21 1.64
CA HIS A 208 -2.43 -16.38 0.36
C HIS A 208 -0.93 -16.58 0.54
N ILE A 209 -0.30 -15.72 1.34
CA ILE A 209 1.13 -15.76 1.61
C ILE A 209 1.51 -17.02 2.41
N THR A 210 0.72 -17.40 3.40
CA THR A 210 1.00 -18.58 4.21
C THR A 210 0.84 -19.86 3.41
N LEU A 211 -0.22 -19.97 2.60
CA LEU A 211 -0.46 -21.14 1.73
C LEU A 211 0.69 -21.32 0.75
N LEU A 212 1.05 -20.26 0.01
CA LEU A 212 2.16 -20.27 -0.94
C LEU A 212 3.48 -20.60 -0.24
N GLY A 213 3.72 -20.01 0.93
CA GLY A 213 4.96 -20.18 1.66
C GLY A 213 5.13 -21.58 2.24
N VAL A 214 4.08 -22.15 2.82
CA VAL A 214 4.08 -23.53 3.33
C VAL A 214 4.17 -24.53 2.18
N ALA A 215 3.46 -24.31 1.07
CA ALA A 215 3.54 -25.16 -0.11
C ALA A 215 4.96 -25.17 -0.68
N ALA A 216 5.58 -24.00 -0.85
CA ALA A 216 6.96 -23.86 -1.29
C ALA A 216 7.94 -24.55 -0.34
N PHE A 217 7.77 -24.33 0.98
CA PHE A 217 8.61 -24.98 1.99
C PHE A 217 8.53 -26.51 1.90
N ARG A 218 7.31 -27.08 1.83
CA ARG A 218 7.09 -28.53 1.76
C ARG A 218 7.65 -29.12 0.47
N LEU A 219 7.44 -28.45 -0.67
CA LEU A 219 7.97 -28.88 -1.95
C LEU A 219 9.50 -28.88 -1.94
N CYS A 220 10.12 -27.79 -1.50
CA CYS A 220 11.57 -27.72 -1.34
C CYS A 220 12.07 -28.80 -0.38
N LEU A 221 11.37 -29.05 0.73
CA LEU A 221 11.78 -30.08 1.70
C LEU A 221 11.72 -31.48 1.09
N LEU A 222 10.68 -31.79 0.33
CA LEU A 222 10.53 -33.07 -0.37
C LEU A 222 11.68 -33.29 -1.37
N LEU A 223 11.99 -32.28 -2.18
CA LEU A 223 13.04 -32.38 -3.19
C LEU A 223 14.45 -32.44 -2.56
N LEU A 224 14.73 -31.56 -1.60
CA LEU A 224 16.05 -31.48 -0.97
C LEU A 224 16.33 -32.61 0.01
N SER A 225 15.31 -33.18 0.66
CA SER A 225 15.52 -34.33 1.54
C SER A 225 16.02 -35.56 0.78
N ARG A 226 15.65 -35.72 -0.49
CA ARG A 226 16.16 -36.78 -1.37
C ARG A 226 17.62 -36.57 -1.78
N MET A 227 18.05 -35.33 -1.98
CA MET A 227 19.41 -35.01 -2.47
C MET A 227 20.42 -34.73 -1.34
N ARG A 228 20.00 -34.03 -0.29
CA ARG A 228 20.86 -33.52 0.78
C ARG A 228 20.13 -33.51 2.12
N PRO A 229 19.96 -34.67 2.78
CA PRO A 229 19.17 -34.79 4.00
C PRO A 229 19.69 -33.92 5.15
N ARG A 230 21.02 -33.73 5.24
CA ARG A 230 21.63 -32.81 6.21
C ARG A 230 21.39 -31.36 5.78
N GLY A 231 20.57 -30.64 6.56
CA GLY A 231 20.32 -29.21 6.35
C GLY A 231 19.18 -28.90 5.37
N ALA A 232 18.52 -29.90 4.77
CA ALA A 232 17.37 -29.72 3.88
C ALA A 232 16.35 -28.74 4.47
N ARG A 233 15.96 -28.93 5.74
CA ARG A 233 15.00 -28.06 6.42
C ARG A 233 15.41 -26.58 6.44
N ARG A 234 16.69 -26.29 6.72
CA ARG A 234 17.20 -24.90 6.76
C ARG A 234 17.17 -24.29 5.37
N LEU A 235 17.65 -25.04 4.37
CA LEU A 235 17.68 -24.55 3.00
C LEU A 235 16.26 -24.38 2.43
N SER A 236 15.33 -25.29 2.70
CA SER A 236 13.92 -25.15 2.32
C SER A 236 13.26 -23.92 2.96
N ALA A 237 13.58 -23.61 4.22
CA ALA A 237 13.08 -22.39 4.87
C ALA A 237 13.63 -21.12 4.23
N VAL A 238 14.93 -21.10 3.91
CA VAL A 238 15.55 -19.97 3.20
C VAL A 238 14.95 -19.79 1.80
N LEU A 239 14.78 -20.87 1.04
CA LEU A 239 14.18 -20.79 -0.30
C LEU A 239 12.72 -20.33 -0.27
N ALA A 240 11.90 -20.89 0.63
CA ALA A 240 10.52 -20.47 0.80
C ALA A 240 10.41 -19.02 1.28
N GLY A 241 11.24 -18.62 2.25
CA GLY A 241 11.30 -17.23 2.74
C GLY A 241 11.70 -16.25 1.63
N SER A 242 12.71 -16.59 0.83
CA SER A 242 13.15 -15.79 -0.32
C SER A 242 12.06 -15.68 -1.39
N LEU A 243 11.36 -16.76 -1.72
CA LEU A 243 10.25 -16.75 -2.68
C LEU A 243 9.12 -15.84 -2.20
N ILE A 244 8.74 -15.94 -0.93
CA ILE A 244 7.65 -15.14 -0.34
C ILE A 244 8.05 -13.67 -0.24
N LEU A 245 9.30 -13.37 0.11
CA LEU A 245 9.82 -12.00 0.07
C LEU A 245 9.78 -11.43 -1.34
N TRP A 246 10.24 -12.21 -2.34
CA TRP A 246 10.16 -11.83 -3.75
C TRP A 246 8.73 -11.56 -4.19
N TYR A 247 7.78 -12.44 -3.83
CA TYR A 247 6.36 -12.26 -4.13
C TYR A 247 5.79 -10.99 -3.46
N GLY A 248 6.22 -10.68 -2.25
CA GLY A 248 5.84 -9.44 -1.55
C GLY A 248 6.34 -8.17 -2.26
N ILE A 249 7.56 -8.20 -2.79
CA ILE A 249 8.11 -7.10 -3.59
C ILE A 249 7.37 -6.98 -4.92
N TYR A 250 7.15 -8.12 -5.58
CA TYR A 250 6.48 -8.21 -6.88
C TYR A 250 5.05 -7.64 -6.86
N THR A 251 4.30 -7.93 -5.79
CA THR A 251 2.92 -7.43 -5.61
C THR A 251 2.85 -5.95 -5.20
N GLY A 252 3.98 -5.30 -4.95
CA GLY A 252 4.06 -3.88 -4.59
C GLY A 252 3.99 -3.60 -3.08
N GLY A 253 4.10 -4.62 -2.23
CA GLY A 253 4.32 -4.46 -0.79
C GLY A 253 3.22 -3.72 -0.05
N SER A 254 1.95 -4.07 -0.30
CA SER A 254 0.83 -3.50 0.47
C SER A 254 1.01 -3.70 1.99
N VAL A 255 0.36 -2.88 2.81
CA VAL A 255 0.44 -3.02 4.28
C VAL A 255 0.00 -4.41 4.75
N ALA A 256 -1.01 -5.00 4.11
CA ALA A 256 -1.45 -6.37 4.38
C ALA A 256 -0.37 -7.40 4.01
N THR A 257 0.23 -7.26 2.83
CA THR A 257 1.35 -8.09 2.36
C THR A 257 2.51 -8.04 3.36
N LEU A 258 2.96 -6.86 3.76
CA LEU A 258 4.08 -6.69 4.70
C LEU A 258 3.81 -7.38 6.05
N ARG A 259 2.61 -7.24 6.60
CA ARG A 259 2.22 -7.93 7.83
C ARG A 259 2.29 -9.45 7.69
N ALA A 260 1.80 -9.97 6.57
CA ALA A 260 1.82 -11.39 6.29
C ALA A 260 3.26 -11.91 6.08
N LEU A 261 4.14 -11.15 5.42
CA LEU A 261 5.57 -11.48 5.32
C LEU A 261 6.22 -11.58 6.71
N LEU A 262 5.93 -10.63 7.60
CA LEU A 262 6.45 -10.63 8.97
C LEU A 262 5.96 -11.85 9.75
N MET A 263 4.66 -12.13 9.71
CA MET A 263 4.07 -13.30 10.37
C MET A 263 4.64 -14.61 9.82
N PHE A 264 4.81 -14.71 8.50
CA PHE A 264 5.41 -15.88 7.88
C PHE A 264 6.90 -16.04 8.25
N GLY A 265 7.64 -14.92 8.35
CA GLY A 265 9.02 -14.92 8.84
C GLY A 265 9.13 -15.43 10.29
N VAL A 266 8.23 -14.98 11.18
CA VAL A 266 8.14 -15.50 12.55
C VAL A 266 7.82 -17.00 12.56
N TYR A 267 6.91 -17.45 11.71
CA TYR A 267 6.59 -18.87 11.55
C TYR A 267 7.81 -19.70 11.11
N LEU A 268 8.56 -19.25 10.09
CA LEU A 268 9.79 -19.91 9.66
C LEU A 268 10.84 -19.93 10.78
N GLY A 269 10.98 -18.83 11.53
CA GLY A 269 11.87 -18.74 12.69
C GLY A 269 11.53 -19.78 13.77
N ALA A 270 10.25 -19.89 14.13
CA ALA A 270 9.77 -20.89 15.08
C ALA A 270 10.04 -22.32 14.59
N LEU A 271 9.79 -22.58 13.31
CA LEU A 271 10.03 -23.89 12.67
C LEU A 271 11.51 -24.30 12.70
N LEU A 272 12.42 -23.34 12.47
CA LEU A 272 13.87 -23.57 12.50
C LEU A 272 14.39 -23.77 13.92
N LEU A 273 13.82 -23.06 14.90
CA LEU A 273 14.12 -23.20 16.32
C LEU A 273 13.44 -24.42 16.96
N LYS A 274 12.63 -25.18 16.19
CA LYS A 274 11.81 -26.29 16.68
C LYS A 274 10.93 -25.89 17.87
N ARG A 275 10.48 -24.63 17.91
CA ARG A 275 9.52 -24.13 18.90
C ARG A 275 8.13 -24.61 18.51
N SER A 276 7.49 -25.36 19.40
CA SER A 276 6.08 -25.75 19.26
C SER A 276 5.17 -24.58 19.66
N TYR A 277 3.94 -24.58 19.15
CA TYR A 277 2.88 -23.77 19.75
C TYR A 277 2.59 -24.34 21.15
N ASP A 278 2.60 -23.49 22.17
CA ASP A 278 2.03 -23.85 23.47
C ASP A 278 0.52 -24.02 23.27
N THR A 279 0.08 -25.29 23.23
CA THR A 279 -1.33 -25.69 23.26
C THR A 279 -1.87 -25.63 24.68
#